data_AF-A0A9Q3EX16-F1
#
_entry.id   AF-A0A9Q3EX16-F1
#
_cell.length_a   1.000
_cell.length_b   1.000
_cell.length_c   1.000
_cell.angle_alpha   90.00
_cell.angle_beta   90.00
_cell.angle_gamma   90.00
#
_symmetry.space_group_name_H-M   'P 1'
#
loop_
_entity.id
_entity.type
_entity.pdbx_description
1 polymer ?
#
loop_
_entity_poly.entity_id
_entity_poly.type
_entity_poly.pdbx_seq_one_letter_code
_entity_poly.pdbx_strand_id
1 'polypeptide(L)'
;MSIPGALAFSNYVDWFNAHEKSTQLASIGPIMLICLNLPPSERLKPENVYVAGIIPGPEEPTSLKFNYLLMPLIKELKELWKAYHFSPTPTGPSGSFFCVAILMAIEDVVAMGKLTGFISHLGHHFCNFCTIHKAQIKGIGPQLHYTRSYQNHK
;
A
#
# COMPACT_ATOMS: atom_id res chain seq x y z
N MET A 1 -7.37 14.15 -20.18
CA MET A 1 -7.34 13.21 -21.32
C MET A 1 -6.90 11.87 -20.76
N SER A 2 -7.81 10.91 -20.59
CA SER A 2 -7.49 9.59 -20.03
C SER A 2 -6.72 8.78 -21.05
N ILE A 3 -5.52 8.31 -20.70
CA ILE A 3 -4.77 7.36 -21.51
C ILE A 3 -5.56 6.04 -21.48
N PRO A 4 -6.04 5.51 -22.63
CA PRO A 4 -6.71 4.21 -22.65
C PRO A 4 -5.82 3.15 -22.00
N GLY A 5 -6.38 2.36 -21.09
CA GLY A 5 -5.64 1.32 -20.37
C GLY A 5 -4.85 1.80 -19.14
N ALA A 6 -4.99 3.05 -18.69
CA ALA A 6 -4.39 3.49 -17.43
C ALA A 6 -5.25 3.07 -16.22
N LEU A 7 -4.70 2.15 -15.41
CA LEU A 7 -5.30 1.67 -14.17
C LEU A 7 -4.54 2.20 -12.96
N ALA A 8 -5.26 2.82 -12.04
CA ALA A 8 -4.78 3.31 -10.77
C ALA A 8 -5.27 2.37 -9.66
N PHE A 9 -4.37 1.97 -8.77
CA PHE A 9 -4.67 1.13 -7.63
C PHE A 9 -4.21 1.78 -6.33
N SER A 10 -4.88 1.44 -5.23
CA SER A 10 -4.32 1.60 -3.89
C SER A 10 -3.87 0.25 -3.34
N ASN A 11 -2.81 0.26 -2.54
CA ASN A 11 -2.36 -0.90 -1.79
C ASN A 11 -2.91 -0.87 -0.35
N TYR A 12 -3.21 -2.06 0.17
CA TYR A 12 -3.60 -2.32 1.55
C TYR A 12 -2.87 -3.57 2.04
N VAL A 13 -2.34 -3.53 3.25
CA VAL A 13 -1.59 -4.55 3.97
C VAL A 13 -1.88 -4.40 5.46
N ASP A 14 -2.48 -5.43 6.03
CA ASP A 14 -2.79 -5.46 7.46
C ASP A 14 -2.41 -6.83 8.01
N TRP A 15 -2.21 -6.93 9.32
CA TRP A 15 -1.88 -8.18 10.00
C TRP A 15 -2.91 -8.46 11.08
N PHE A 16 -3.69 -9.53 10.88
CA PHE A 16 -4.73 -9.92 11.81
C PHE A 16 -4.51 -11.35 12.29
N ASN A 17 -5.03 -11.65 13.48
CA ASN A 17 -5.06 -13.02 13.97
C ASN A 17 -6.16 -13.79 13.24
N ALA A 18 -5.78 -14.73 12.38
CA ALA A 18 -6.72 -15.55 11.62
C ALA A 18 -7.54 -16.50 12.48
N HIS A 19 -7.13 -16.72 13.74
CA HIS A 19 -7.87 -17.50 14.71
C HIS A 19 -8.44 -16.58 15.79
N GLU A 20 -9.65 -16.05 15.53
CA GLU A 20 -10.36 -15.10 16.41
C GLU A 20 -10.49 -15.54 17.89
N LYS A 21 -10.35 -16.85 18.20
CA LYS A 21 -10.63 -17.43 19.53
C LYS A 21 -9.66 -18.50 20.03
N SER A 22 -8.51 -18.68 19.35
CA SER A 22 -7.51 -19.71 19.73
C SER A 22 -6.35 -19.10 20.49
N THR A 23 -5.76 -19.85 21.42
CA THR A 23 -4.46 -19.51 22.05
C THR A 23 -3.30 -19.52 21.04
N GLN A 24 -3.53 -20.02 19.82
CA GLN A 24 -2.59 -19.96 18.71
C GLN A 24 -2.67 -18.60 18.03
N LEU A 25 -1.69 -17.74 18.32
CA LEU A 25 -1.48 -16.47 17.63
C LEU A 25 -0.94 -16.76 16.23
N ALA A 26 -1.78 -16.66 15.20
CA ALA A 26 -1.34 -16.72 13.82
C ALA A 26 -1.68 -15.41 13.11
N SER A 27 -0.71 -14.49 13.09
CA SER A 27 -0.78 -13.22 12.38
C SER A 27 -0.60 -13.46 10.88
N ILE A 28 -1.67 -13.34 10.11
CA ILE A 28 -1.67 -13.46 8.65
C ILE A 28 -1.86 -12.06 8.07
N GLY A 29 -1.14 -11.75 6.99
CA GLY A 29 -1.28 -10.44 6.35
C GLY A 29 -1.53 -10.50 4.85
N PRO A 30 -2.72 -10.14 4.33
CA PRO A 30 -2.95 -10.05 2.90
C PRO A 30 -2.32 -8.79 2.32
N ILE A 31 -1.76 -8.90 1.13
CA ILE A 31 -1.36 -7.77 0.29
C ILE A 31 -2.47 -7.58 -0.73
N MET A 32 -3.26 -6.53 -0.58
CA MET A 32 -4.42 -6.25 -1.42
C MET A 32 -4.18 -5.02 -2.30
N LEU A 33 -4.78 -5.06 -3.49
CA LEU A 33 -4.80 -4.00 -4.47
C LEU A 33 -6.27 -3.67 -4.79
N ILE A 34 -6.61 -2.39 -4.70
CA ILE A 34 -7.98 -1.89 -4.90
C ILE A 34 -7.98 -0.95 -6.10
N CYS A 35 -8.80 -1.24 -7.12
CA CYS A 35 -8.86 -0.44 -8.34
C CYS A 35 -9.58 0.90 -8.11
N LEU A 36 -8.85 2.00 -8.22
CA LEU A 36 -9.37 3.36 -8.00
C LEU A 36 -10.18 3.89 -9.18
N ASN A 37 -10.07 3.26 -10.36
CA ASN A 37 -10.90 3.59 -11.52
C ASN A 37 -12.37 3.19 -11.35
N LEU A 38 -12.68 2.29 -10.42
CA LEU A 38 -14.06 1.91 -10.12
C LEU A 38 -14.77 3.00 -9.30
N PRO A 39 -16.11 3.13 -9.43
CA PRO A 39 -16.90 4.00 -8.55
C PRO A 39 -16.66 3.65 -7.07
N PRO A 40 -16.63 4.63 -6.14
CA PRO A 40 -16.34 4.37 -4.73
C PRO A 40 -17.16 3.25 -4.08
N SER A 41 -18.44 3.10 -4.47
CA SER A 41 -19.34 2.04 -3.97
C SER A 41 -18.95 0.62 -4.41
N GLU A 42 -18.12 0.49 -5.45
CA GLU A 42 -17.75 -0.78 -6.05
C GLU A 42 -16.36 -1.27 -5.60
N ARG A 43 -15.48 -0.35 -5.16
CA ARG A 43 -14.04 -0.62 -4.96
C ARG A 43 -13.75 -1.74 -3.96
N LEU A 44 -14.51 -1.79 -2.86
CA LEU A 44 -14.27 -2.71 -1.74
C LEU A 44 -15.17 -3.94 -1.79
N LYS A 45 -15.90 -4.15 -2.88
CA LYS A 45 -16.64 -5.40 -3.06
C LYS A 45 -15.64 -6.55 -3.21
N PRO A 46 -15.87 -7.73 -2.60
CA PRO A 46 -14.92 -8.84 -2.65
C PRO A 46 -14.45 -9.22 -4.06
N GLU A 47 -15.32 -9.12 -5.06
CA GLU A 47 -15.03 -9.38 -6.47
C GLU A 47 -14.09 -8.36 -7.14
N ASN A 48 -13.93 -7.17 -6.55
CA ASN A 48 -13.12 -6.06 -7.08
C ASN A 48 -11.82 -5.83 -6.31
N VAL A 49 -11.55 -6.63 -5.28
CA VAL A 49 -10.31 -6.58 -4.49
C VAL A 49 -9.34 -7.63 -5.01
N TYR A 50 -8.17 -7.20 -5.45
CA TYR A 50 -7.11 -8.10 -5.92
C TYR A 50 -6.18 -8.47 -4.77
N VAL A 51 -6.13 -9.76 -4.40
CA VAL A 51 -5.15 -10.26 -3.43
C VAL A 51 -3.86 -10.60 -4.16
N ALA A 52 -2.87 -9.71 -4.09
CA ALA A 52 -1.56 -9.89 -4.72
C ALA A 52 -0.67 -10.88 -3.96
N GLY A 53 -0.94 -11.11 -2.67
CA GLY A 53 -0.22 -12.10 -1.88
C GLY A 53 -0.82 -12.29 -0.50
N ILE A 54 -0.43 -13.39 0.15
CA ILE A 54 -0.76 -13.68 1.55
C ILE A 54 0.54 -13.95 2.29
N ILE A 55 0.82 -13.16 3.32
CA ILE A 55 1.96 -13.33 4.20
C ILE A 55 1.56 -14.34 5.28
N PRO A 56 2.20 -15.52 5.34
CA PRO A 56 1.88 -16.51 6.35
C PRO A 56 2.38 -16.05 7.72
N GLY A 57 1.63 -16.43 8.76
CA GLY A 57 2.05 -16.27 10.16
C GLY A 57 3.12 -17.28 10.60
N PRO A 58 3.36 -17.41 11.91
CA PRO A 58 2.52 -16.95 13.02
C PRO A 58 2.73 -15.48 13.43
N GLU A 59 3.83 -14.87 13.02
CA GLU A 59 4.21 -13.51 13.44
C GLU A 59 4.23 -12.55 12.27
N GLU A 60 4.00 -11.28 12.57
CA GLU A 60 4.21 -10.19 11.63
C GLU A 60 5.69 -10.16 11.17
N PRO A 61 5.97 -10.06 9.86
CA PRO A 61 7.34 -10.02 9.37
C PRO A 61 8.07 -8.77 9.86
N THR A 62 9.38 -8.90 10.03
CA THR A 62 10.29 -7.75 10.17
C THR A 62 10.23 -6.91 8.90
N SER A 63 10.57 -5.61 8.98
CA SER A 63 10.57 -4.72 7.81
C SER A 63 11.45 -5.24 6.67
N LEU A 64 12.59 -5.84 7.00
CA LEU A 64 13.48 -6.45 6.00
C LEU A 64 12.81 -7.65 5.30
N LYS A 65 12.19 -8.55 6.06
CA LYS A 65 11.48 -9.71 5.50
C LYS A 65 10.29 -9.27 4.66
N PHE A 66 9.55 -8.25 5.12
CA PHE A 66 8.45 -7.66 4.37
C PHE A 66 8.89 -7.10 3.02
N ASN A 67 10.03 -6.39 2.97
CA ASN A 67 10.59 -5.90 1.71
C ASN A 67 10.83 -7.03 0.71
N TYR A 68 11.41 -8.16 1.15
CA TYR A 68 11.62 -9.32 0.28
C TYR A 68 10.31 -9.92 -0.23
N LEU A 69 9.27 -9.95 0.61
CA LEU A 69 7.94 -10.45 0.22
C LEU A 69 7.27 -9.55 -0.82
N LEU A 70 7.54 -8.23 -0.79
CA LEU A 70 7.01 -7.27 -1.77
C LEU A 70 7.79 -7.23 -3.09
N MET A 71 9.03 -7.72 -3.14
CA MET A 71 9.87 -7.64 -4.34
C MET A 71 9.23 -8.20 -5.63
N PRO A 72 8.53 -9.36 -5.62
CA PRO A 72 7.87 -9.88 -6.81
C PRO A 72 6.80 -8.92 -7.33
N LEU A 73 5.93 -8.43 -6.44
CA LEU A 73 4.89 -7.47 -6.79
C LEU A 73 5.48 -6.16 -7.33
N ILE A 74 6.53 -5.63 -6.69
CA ILE A 74 7.21 -4.42 -7.16
C ILE A 74 7.81 -4.62 -8.56
N LYS A 75 8.36 -5.81 -8.84
CA LYS A 75 8.91 -6.14 -10.16
C LYS A 75 7.81 -6.11 -11.23
N GLU A 76 6.67 -6.76 -10.97
CA GLU A 76 5.52 -6.76 -11.89
C GLU A 76 4.97 -5.36 -12.09
N LEU A 77 4.79 -4.58 -11.01
CA LEU A 77 4.33 -3.19 -11.10
C LEU A 77 5.27 -2.30 -11.92
N LYS A 78 6.60 -2.53 -11.85
CA LYS A 78 7.58 -1.81 -12.69
C LYS A 78 7.48 -2.17 -14.16
N GLU A 79 7.08 -3.39 -14.49
CA GLU A 79 6.83 -3.81 -15.87
C GLU A 79 5.51 -3.18 -16.37
N LEU A 80 4.45 -3.26 -15.56
CA LEU A 80 3.14 -2.69 -15.87
C LEU A 80 3.18 -1.16 -15.98
N TRP A 81 4.08 -0.47 -15.27
CA TRP A 81 4.25 0.98 -15.40
C TRP A 81 4.70 1.41 -16.81
N LYS A 82 5.43 0.56 -17.53
CA LYS A 82 6.02 0.88 -18.85
C LYS A 82 5.06 0.66 -20.04
N ALA A 83 3.78 0.43 -19.76
CA ALA A 83 2.79 -0.13 -20.68
C ALA A 83 3.08 -1.60 -21.02
N TYR A 84 2.16 -2.49 -20.64
CA TYR A 84 2.22 -3.91 -20.94
C TYR A 84 1.15 -4.27 -21.97
N HIS A 85 1.52 -5.04 -23.00
CA HIS A 85 0.58 -5.55 -23.99
C HIS A 85 -0.04 -6.85 -23.50
N PHE A 86 -1.36 -6.81 -23.24
CA PHE A 86 -2.12 -7.99 -22.92
C PHE A 86 -2.61 -8.68 -24.19
N SER A 87 -2.61 -10.01 -24.15
CA SER A 87 -3.02 -10.85 -25.27
C SER A 87 -4.48 -10.58 -25.67
N PRO A 88 -4.83 -10.86 -26.94
CA PRO A 88 -6.20 -10.78 -27.42
C PRO A 88 -7.20 -11.51 -26.53
N THR A 89 -8.34 -10.88 -26.30
CA THR A 89 -9.51 -11.47 -25.65
C THR A 89 -10.67 -11.57 -26.65
N PRO A 90 -11.72 -12.37 -26.40
CA PRO A 90 -12.88 -12.44 -27.29
C PRO A 90 -13.53 -11.08 -27.56
N THR A 91 -13.49 -10.17 -26.59
CA THR A 91 -13.99 -8.80 -26.69
C THR A 91 -12.96 -7.78 -27.20
N GLY A 92 -11.69 -8.21 -27.35
CA GLY A 92 -10.55 -7.37 -27.72
C GLY A 92 -9.55 -8.15 -28.58
N PRO A 93 -9.89 -8.48 -29.84
CA PRO A 93 -9.10 -9.37 -30.70
C PRO A 93 -7.70 -8.85 -31.07
N SER A 94 -7.41 -7.58 -30.86
CA SER A 94 -6.09 -6.97 -31.07
C SER A 94 -5.22 -6.94 -29.81
N GLY A 95 -5.72 -7.43 -28.68
CA GLY A 95 -5.12 -7.19 -27.37
C GLY A 95 -5.27 -5.73 -26.96
N SER A 96 -4.63 -5.36 -25.85
CA SER A 96 -4.68 -3.97 -25.35
C SER A 96 -3.47 -3.65 -24.50
N PHE A 97 -3.02 -2.40 -24.57
CA PHE A 97 -1.96 -1.90 -23.70
C PHE A 97 -2.56 -1.37 -22.40
N PHE A 98 -1.95 -1.73 -21.29
CA PHE A 98 -2.32 -1.19 -19.99
C PHE A 98 -1.10 -0.69 -19.23
N CYS A 99 -1.29 0.43 -18.53
CA CYS A 99 -0.35 0.94 -17.56
C CYS A 99 -0.96 0.83 -16.17
N VAL A 100 -0.21 0.32 -15.19
CA VAL A 100 -0.67 0.24 -13.79
C VAL A 100 0.18 1.15 -12.92
N ALA A 101 -0.50 1.90 -12.05
CA ALA A 101 0.12 2.78 -11.06
C ALA A 101 -0.47 2.54 -9.66
N ILE A 102 0.39 2.46 -8.64
CA ILE A 102 -0.04 2.55 -7.24
C ILE A 102 -0.04 4.03 -6.85
N LEU A 103 -1.22 4.58 -6.55
CA LEU A 103 -1.34 5.99 -6.18
C LEU A 103 -1.38 6.23 -4.67
N MET A 104 -1.82 5.22 -3.92
CA MET A 104 -2.07 5.35 -2.49
C MET A 104 -1.73 4.07 -1.75
N ALA A 105 -1.14 4.21 -0.58
CA ALA A 105 -1.07 3.17 0.44
C ALA A 105 -2.13 3.48 1.50
N ILE A 106 -3.12 2.61 1.66
CA ILE A 106 -4.18 2.74 2.66
C ILE A 106 -3.86 1.74 3.74
N GLU A 107 -3.06 2.19 4.71
CA GLU A 107 -2.49 1.33 5.74
C GLU A 107 -2.69 1.97 7.10
N ASP A 108 -2.62 1.15 8.16
CA ASP A 108 -2.37 1.70 9.49
C ASP A 108 -0.96 2.32 9.55
N VAL A 109 -0.67 3.05 10.62
CA VAL A 109 0.61 3.79 10.72
C VAL A 109 1.81 2.85 10.76
N VAL A 110 1.65 1.64 11.29
CA VAL A 110 2.74 0.65 11.44
C VAL A 110 3.07 0.01 10.10
N ALA A 111 2.05 -0.49 9.40
CA ALA A 111 2.13 -1.08 8.07
C ALA A 111 2.63 -0.04 7.04
N MET A 112 2.12 1.20 7.10
CA MET A 112 2.60 2.30 6.26
C MET A 112 4.10 2.50 6.45
N GLY A 113 4.60 2.53 7.69
CA GLY A 113 6.02 2.69 7.98
C GLY A 113 6.87 1.57 7.36
N LYS A 114 6.39 0.32 7.43
CA LYS A 114 7.07 -0.83 6.81
C LYS A 114 7.08 -0.76 5.28
N LEU A 115 5.95 -0.38 4.67
CA LEU A 115 5.78 -0.33 3.21
C LEU A 115 6.56 0.83 2.57
N THR A 116 6.54 1.99 3.20
CA THR A 116 7.11 3.22 2.64
C THR A 116 8.55 3.47 3.09
N GLY A 117 9.01 2.76 4.13
CA GLY A 117 10.29 3.03 4.78
C GLY A 117 10.28 4.29 5.65
N PHE A 118 9.11 4.87 5.93
CA PHE A 118 8.99 6.00 6.83
C PHE A 118 9.29 5.65 8.29
N ILE A 119 9.66 6.67 9.07
CA ILE A 119 9.99 6.53 10.48
C ILE A 119 8.76 6.00 11.24
N SER A 120 8.99 4.99 12.09
CA SER A 120 7.96 4.42 12.95
C SER A 120 7.31 5.49 13.85
N HIS A 121 6.05 5.25 14.25
CA HIS A 121 5.32 6.06 15.22
C HIS A 121 6.08 6.24 16.56
N LEU A 122 7.05 5.38 16.87
CA LEU A 122 7.89 5.49 18.05
C LEU A 122 9.00 6.55 17.94
N GLY A 123 9.35 6.97 16.72
CA GLY A 123 10.43 7.91 16.46
C GLY A 123 10.20 9.32 17.00
N HIS A 124 11.29 10.08 17.10
CA HIS A 124 11.27 11.49 17.49
C HIS A 124 10.43 12.35 16.54
N HIS A 125 10.39 11.97 15.27
CA HIS A 125 9.72 12.65 14.17
C HIS A 125 8.71 11.68 13.54
N PHE A 126 7.68 11.34 14.30
CA PHE A 126 6.72 10.28 13.99
C PHE A 126 5.73 10.62 12.87
N CYS A 127 5.56 11.91 12.53
CA CYS A 127 4.64 12.32 11.48
C CYS A 127 5.34 12.41 10.12
N ASN A 128 4.76 11.72 9.13
CA ASN A 128 5.21 11.73 7.74
C ASN A 128 4.86 13.02 6.97
N PHE A 129 4.17 13.96 7.61
CA PHE A 129 3.75 15.20 6.94
C PHE A 129 4.33 16.44 7.58
N CYS A 130 4.53 16.46 8.90
CA CYS A 130 4.99 17.65 9.62
C CYS A 130 6.28 17.40 10.41
N THR A 131 6.97 18.48 10.74
CA THR A 131 8.23 18.47 11.49
C THR A 131 8.08 18.36 13.01
N ILE A 132 6.89 18.05 13.52
CA ILE A 132 6.64 17.97 14.97
C ILE A 132 7.56 16.94 15.61
N HIS A 133 8.24 17.36 16.66
CA HIS A 133 8.98 16.47 17.53
C HIS A 133 8.04 15.81 18.55
N LYS A 134 8.24 14.53 18.88
CA LYS A 134 7.41 13.74 19.80
C LYS A 134 7.20 14.42 21.16
N ALA A 135 8.20 15.14 21.66
CA ALA A 135 8.11 15.91 22.90
C ALA A 135 7.04 17.02 22.85
N GLN A 136 6.64 17.47 21.66
CA GLN A 136 5.69 18.55 21.42
C GLN A 136 4.31 18.03 21.00
N ILE A 137 4.05 16.71 21.07
CA ILE A 137 2.80 16.10 20.60
C ILE A 137 1.53 16.65 21.29
N LYS A 138 1.67 17.17 22.52
CA LYS A 138 0.56 17.78 23.27
C LYS A 138 0.23 19.21 22.84
N GLY A 139 1.09 19.84 22.03
CA GLY A 139 0.93 21.20 21.54
C GLY A 139 0.45 21.30 20.09
N ILE A 140 -0.23 20.27 19.58
CA ILE A 140 -0.73 20.26 18.19
C ILE A 140 -1.80 21.35 18.05
N GLY A 141 -1.48 22.39 17.28
CA GLY A 141 -2.36 23.50 16.97
C GLY A 141 -2.21 23.93 15.51
N PRO A 142 -3.24 24.52 14.89
CA PRO A 142 -3.24 24.84 13.46
C PRO A 142 -2.11 25.76 12.99
N GLN A 143 -1.40 26.42 13.91
CA GLN A 143 -0.45 27.49 13.65
C GLN A 143 1.04 27.07 13.70
N LEU A 144 1.37 25.83 14.11
CA LEU A 144 2.72 25.49 14.58
C LEU A 144 3.51 24.52 13.69
N HIS A 145 3.00 24.14 12.52
CA HIS A 145 3.49 22.93 11.85
C HIS A 145 3.81 23.18 10.39
N TYR A 146 5.11 23.21 10.09
CA TYR A 146 5.59 23.23 8.71
C TYR A 146 5.46 21.82 8.12
N THR A 147 4.90 21.75 6.92
CA THR A 147 4.96 20.54 6.10
C THR A 147 6.43 20.19 5.86
N ARG A 148 6.79 18.92 6.01
CA ARG A 148 8.13 18.45 5.64
C ARG A 148 8.31 18.61 4.14
N SER A 149 9.43 19.18 3.74
CA SER A 149 9.91 19.06 2.37
C SER A 149 10.50 17.66 2.15
N TYR A 150 10.63 17.22 0.91
CA TYR A 150 11.34 15.97 0.57
C TYR A 150 12.78 15.94 1.12
N GLN A 151 13.45 17.09 1.24
CA GLN A 151 14.79 17.18 1.83
C GLN A 151 14.76 16.94 3.34
N ASN A 152 13.68 17.33 4.03
CA ASN A 152 13.49 17.15 5.47
C ASN A 152 13.00 15.72 5.84
N HIS A 153 12.83 14.86 4.84
CA HIS A 153 12.43 13.45 4.98
C HIS A 153 13.62 12.47 5.04
N LYS A 154 14.83 12.95 4.74
CA LYS A 154 16.08 12.18 4.91
C LYS A 154 16.56 12.25 6.34
#